data_AF-A0A527ZAG0-F1
#
_entry.id   AF-A0A527ZAG0-F1
#
_cell.length_a   1.000
_cell.length_b   1.000
_cell.length_c   1.000
_cell.angle_alpha   90.00
_cell.angle_beta   90.00
_cell.angle_gamma   90.00
#
_symmetry.space_group_name_H-M   'P 1'
#
loop_
_entity.id
_entity.type
_entity.pdbx_description
1 polymer ?
#
loop_
_entity_poly.entity_id
_entity_poly.type
_entity_poly.pdbx_seq_one_letter_code
_entity_poly.pdbx_strand_id
1 'polypeptide(L)'
;DCSLVSDGAAALVLADTATALKMRRAVAFRANEHVQDFLPMSKRDILAFEGCEQAWNQALNKAGVTLDDLSFVETHDCFTIAELIEYEAMGLARPGEGAKLAL
;
A
#
# COMPACT_ATOMS: atom_id res chain seq x y z
N ASP A 1 -7.48 12.61 12.89
CA ASP A 1 -7.69 11.22 13.31
C ASP A 1 -8.61 10.42 12.42
N CYS A 2 -9.77 10.92 11.96
CA CYS A 2 -10.66 10.17 11.07
C CYS A 2 -10.67 10.75 9.66
N SER A 3 -10.75 9.90 8.63
CA SER A 3 -11.03 10.33 7.27
C SER A 3 -12.41 10.99 7.14
N LEU A 4 -12.59 11.83 6.12
CA LEU A 4 -13.88 12.48 5.86
C LEU A 4 -14.88 11.51 5.24
N VAL A 5 -16.16 11.70 5.55
CA VAL A 5 -17.25 11.11 4.78
C VAL A 5 -17.39 11.91 3.49
N SER A 6 -17.39 11.23 2.34
CA SER A 6 -17.40 11.89 1.03
C SER A 6 -18.10 11.05 -0.03
N ASP A 7 -18.74 11.74 -0.96
CA ASP A 7 -19.29 11.14 -2.17
C ASP A 7 -18.32 11.39 -3.34
N GLY A 8 -18.04 10.37 -4.15
CA GLY A 8 -17.13 10.48 -5.27
C GLY A 8 -17.06 9.20 -6.11
N ALA A 9 -16.44 9.29 -7.28
CA ALA A 9 -16.20 8.15 -8.16
C ALA A 9 -14.82 8.28 -8.83
N ALA A 10 -14.13 7.14 -8.97
CA ALA A 10 -12.90 7.00 -9.71
C ALA A 10 -13.04 5.86 -10.73
N ALA A 11 -12.37 5.96 -11.87
CA ALA A 11 -12.37 4.93 -12.90
C ALA A 11 -10.98 4.78 -13.50
N LEU A 12 -10.62 3.54 -13.84
CA LEU A 12 -9.39 3.18 -14.54
C LEU A 12 -9.74 2.49 -15.86
N VAL A 13 -8.98 2.80 -16.92
CA VAL A 13 -9.04 2.07 -18.19
C VAL A 13 -7.82 1.16 -18.27
N LEU A 14 -8.05 -0.14 -18.23
CA LEU A 14 -7.00 -1.15 -18.33
C LEU A 14 -6.93 -1.69 -19.75
N ALA A 15 -5.70 -1.87 -20.24
CA ALA A 15 -5.41 -2.46 -21.54
C ALA A 15 -4.13 -3.30 -21.44
N ASP A 16 -3.89 -4.15 -22.44
CA ASP A 16 -2.61 -4.81 -22.58
C ASP A 16 -1.48 -3.79 -22.81
N THR A 17 -0.25 -4.20 -22.54
CA THR A 17 0.93 -3.32 -22.61
C THR A 17 1.11 -2.68 -23.99
N ALA A 18 0.88 -3.43 -25.09
CA ALA A 18 1.09 -2.92 -26.44
C ALA A 18 0.05 -1.86 -26.81
N THR A 19 -1.19 -2.02 -26.36
CA THR A 19 -2.23 -1.01 -26.52
C THR A 19 -2.00 0.20 -25.61
N ALA A 20 -1.70 -0.03 -24.33
CA ALA A 20 -1.49 1.03 -23.34
C ALA A 20 -0.33 1.97 -23.74
N LEU A 21 0.79 1.44 -24.21
CA LEU A 21 1.97 2.24 -24.62
C LEU A 21 1.70 3.18 -25.81
N LYS A 22 0.60 3.00 -26.55
CA LYS A 22 0.16 3.94 -27.60
C LYS A 22 -0.58 5.15 -27.04
N MET A 23 -0.94 5.14 -25.75
CA MET A 23 -1.71 6.20 -25.09
C MET A 23 -0.80 7.26 -24.46
N ARG A 24 -1.26 8.51 -24.41
CA ARG A 24 -0.45 9.66 -23.97
C ARG A 24 0.02 9.59 -22.51
N ARG A 25 -0.75 8.95 -21.62
CA ARG A 25 -0.44 8.87 -20.17
C ARG A 25 -0.43 7.41 -19.70
N ALA A 26 0.26 6.56 -20.45
CA ALA A 26 0.37 5.15 -20.11
C ALA A 26 1.10 4.97 -18.77
N VAL A 27 0.55 4.13 -17.89
CA VAL A 27 1.21 3.67 -16.66
C VAL A 27 1.24 2.15 -16.72
N ALA A 28 2.42 1.56 -16.50
CA ALA A 28 2.60 0.12 -16.48
C ALA A 28 2.54 -0.41 -15.05
N PHE A 29 1.74 -1.46 -14.83
CA PHE A 29 1.74 -2.20 -13.57
C PHE A 29 2.93 -3.17 -13.55
N ARG A 30 3.85 -2.98 -12.60
CA ARG A 30 4.99 -3.90 -12.40
C ARG A 30 4.58 -5.15 -11.61
N ALA A 31 3.75 -4.96 -10.59
CA ALA A 31 3.17 -6.02 -9.80
C ALA A 31 1.78 -5.61 -9.27
N ASN A 32 0.96 -6.60 -8.98
CA ASN A 32 -0.17 -6.51 -8.08
C ASN A 32 -0.14 -7.77 -7.21
N GLU A 33 -0.46 -7.62 -5.93
CA GLU A 33 -0.50 -8.71 -4.95
C GLU A 33 -1.65 -8.46 -3.97
N HIS A 34 -2.21 -9.55 -3.45
CA HIS A 34 -3.33 -9.52 -2.53
C HIS A 34 -3.10 -10.55 -1.43
N VAL A 35 -3.24 -10.13 -0.17
CA VAL A 35 -3.24 -11.01 1.00
C VAL A 35 -4.52 -10.79 1.78
N GLN A 36 -5.11 -11.89 2.25
CA GLN A 36 -6.26 -11.86 3.15
C GLN A 36 -5.83 -12.32 4.53
N ASP A 37 -6.17 -11.54 5.54
CA ASP A 37 -5.97 -11.89 6.95
C ASP A 37 -7.27 -12.45 7.55
N PHE A 38 -7.20 -12.99 8.76
CA PHE A 38 -8.34 -13.51 9.49
C PHE A 38 -9.35 -12.41 9.79
N LEU A 39 -10.61 -12.60 9.41
CA LEU A 39 -11.70 -11.70 9.81
C LEU A 39 -11.78 -11.47 11.35
N PRO A 40 -11.75 -12.51 12.22
CA PRO A 40 -11.83 -12.28 13.66
C PRO A 40 -10.59 -11.57 14.20
N MET A 41 -10.77 -10.38 14.78
CA MET A 41 -9.69 -9.58 15.39
C MET A 41 -8.93 -10.33 16.48
N SER A 42 -9.61 -11.23 17.22
CA SER A 42 -8.98 -12.03 18.29
C SER A 42 -7.90 -13.00 17.79
N LYS A 43 -7.80 -13.21 16.48
CA LYS A 43 -6.77 -14.05 15.87
C LYS A 43 -5.60 -13.26 15.28
N ARG A 44 -5.58 -11.95 15.46
CA ARG A 44 -4.63 -11.04 14.83
C ARG A 44 -3.92 -10.19 15.86
N ASP A 45 -2.67 -9.86 15.58
CA ASP A 45 -2.06 -8.68 16.15
C ASP A 45 -2.45 -7.48 15.30
N ILE A 46 -3.36 -6.67 15.83
CA ILE A 46 -3.87 -5.49 15.13
C ILE A 46 -2.83 -4.39 14.95
N LEU A 47 -1.70 -4.45 15.67
CA LEU A 47 -0.61 -3.48 15.56
C LEU A 47 0.43 -3.88 14.53
N ALA A 48 0.47 -5.15 14.12
CA ALA A 48 1.49 -5.65 13.19
C ALA A 48 1.13 -5.42 11.71
N PHE A 49 -0.16 -5.36 11.38
CA PHE A 49 -0.63 -5.27 9.98
C PHE A 49 0.01 -6.34 9.08
N GLU A 50 0.13 -7.57 9.59
CA GLU A 50 0.87 -8.67 8.95
C GLU A 50 0.43 -8.92 7.49
N GLY A 51 -0.88 -8.85 7.21
CA GLY A 51 -1.39 -8.98 5.85
C GLY A 51 -0.87 -7.89 4.90
N CYS A 52 -0.74 -6.65 5.38
CA CYS A 52 -0.19 -5.53 4.62
C CYS A 52 1.32 -5.71 4.40
N GLU A 53 2.07 -6.08 5.44
CA GLU A 53 3.52 -6.38 5.33
C GLU A 53 3.77 -7.49 4.30
N GLN A 54 3.00 -8.58 4.35
CA GLN A 54 3.12 -9.68 3.40
C GLN A 54 2.77 -9.25 1.97
N ALA A 55 1.69 -8.49 1.77
CA ALA A 55 1.30 -8.02 0.44
C ALA A 55 2.33 -7.06 -0.15
N TRP A 56 2.86 -6.14 0.66
CA TRP A 56 3.89 -5.19 0.26
C TRP A 56 5.18 -5.88 -0.17
N ASN A 57 5.68 -6.81 0.65
CA ASN A 57 6.88 -7.57 0.36
C ASN A 57 6.72 -8.44 -0.91
N GLN A 58 5.57 -9.08 -1.11
CA GLN A 58 5.29 -9.83 -2.33
C GLN A 58 5.26 -8.91 -3.57
N ALA A 59 4.66 -7.72 -3.46
CA ALA A 59 4.58 -6.76 -4.56
C ALA A 59 5.96 -6.22 -4.97
N LEU A 60 6.80 -5.82 -4.00
CA LEU A 60 8.19 -5.38 -4.24
C LEU A 60 9.01 -6.50 -4.90
N ASN A 61 8.95 -7.72 -4.36
CA ASN A 61 9.67 -8.87 -4.88
C ASN A 61 9.26 -9.22 -6.32
N LYS A 62 7.95 -9.22 -6.62
CA LYS A 62 7.45 -9.50 -7.98
C LYS A 62 7.75 -8.37 -8.95
N ALA A 63 7.74 -7.13 -8.49
CA ALA A 63 8.14 -5.97 -9.29
C ALA A 63 9.65 -5.93 -9.54
N GLY A 64 10.44 -6.64 -8.73
CA GLY A 64 11.91 -6.65 -8.80
C GLY A 64 12.53 -5.33 -8.37
N VAL A 65 11.90 -4.65 -7.40
CA VAL A 65 12.32 -3.34 -6.89
C VAL A 65 12.42 -3.36 -5.37
N THR A 66 13.11 -2.36 -4.81
CA THR A 66 13.27 -2.11 -3.38
C THR A 66 12.57 -0.81 -2.98
N LEU A 67 12.51 -0.52 -1.68
CA LEU A 67 11.98 0.76 -1.18
C LEU A 67 12.73 1.97 -1.76
N ASP A 68 14.04 1.86 -1.95
CA ASP A 68 14.89 2.93 -2.47
C ASP A 68 14.61 3.27 -3.96
N ASP A 69 13.93 2.37 -4.67
CA ASP A 69 13.50 2.59 -6.06
C ASP A 69 12.18 3.37 -6.16
N LEU A 70 11.47 3.57 -5.04
CA LEU A 70 10.18 4.26 -5.00
C LEU A 70 10.36 5.76 -4.75
N SER A 71 9.64 6.58 -5.53
CA SER A 71 9.67 8.05 -5.36
C SER A 71 8.51 8.60 -4.54
N PHE A 72 7.43 7.84 -4.38
CA PHE A 72 6.28 8.18 -3.54
C PHE A 72 5.47 6.92 -3.23
N VAL A 73 4.59 7.01 -2.23
CA VAL A 73 3.62 5.96 -1.88
C VAL A 73 2.25 6.60 -1.62
N GLU A 74 1.19 5.88 -1.97
CA GLU A 74 -0.19 6.20 -1.62
C GLU A 74 -0.70 5.03 -0.75
N THR A 75 -1.15 5.33 0.46
CA THR A 75 -1.55 4.31 1.46
C THR A 75 -3.02 4.46 1.84
N HIS A 76 -3.56 3.56 2.69
CA HIS A 76 -4.97 3.58 3.09
C HIS A 76 -5.14 4.16 4.51
N ASP A 77 -4.98 5.47 4.61
CA ASP A 77 -4.95 6.28 5.83
C ASP A 77 -6.35 6.60 6.41
N CYS A 78 -7.22 5.60 6.55
CA CYS A 78 -8.56 5.82 7.11
C CYS A 78 -8.53 6.43 8.54
N PHE A 79 -7.42 6.21 9.26
CA PHE A 79 -7.09 6.92 10.48
C PHE A 79 -5.60 7.30 10.50
N THR A 80 -5.26 8.38 11.19
CA THR A 80 -3.87 8.84 11.35
C THR A 80 -2.96 7.76 11.95
N ILE A 81 -3.45 6.95 12.90
CA ILE A 81 -2.69 5.83 13.47
C ILE A 81 -2.47 4.69 12.47
N ALA A 82 -3.39 4.48 11.52
CA ALA A 82 -3.24 3.43 10.51
C ALA A 82 -2.04 3.73 9.60
N GLU A 83 -1.90 4.99 9.17
CA GLU A 83 -0.76 5.44 8.36
C GLU A 83 0.58 5.17 9.05
N LEU A 84 0.69 5.45 10.36
CA LEU A 84 1.93 5.19 11.11
C LEU A 84 2.27 3.70 11.17
N ILE A 85 1.28 2.82 11.35
CA ILE A 85 1.48 1.37 11.36
C ILE A 85 1.82 0.87 9.95
N GLU A 86 1.22 1.45 8.91
CA GLU A 86 1.54 1.13 7.51
C GLU A 86 3.00 1.44 7.18
N TYR A 87 3.58 2.52 7.71
CA TYR A 87 5.02 2.80 7.55
C TYR A 87 5.91 1.70 8.12
N GLU A 88 5.51 1.11 9.24
CA GLU A 88 6.22 0.01 9.88
C GLU A 88 6.08 -1.28 9.07
N ALA A 89 4.85 -1.59 8.63
CA ALA A 89 4.57 -2.74 7.77
C ALA A 89 5.26 -2.66 6.40
N MET A 90 5.47 -1.45 5.87
CA MET A 90 6.22 -1.21 4.63
C MET A 90 7.75 -1.31 4.83
N GLY A 91 8.23 -1.36 6.07
CA GLY A 91 9.66 -1.35 6.39
C GLY A 91 10.31 0.03 6.31
N LEU A 92 9.53 1.12 6.24
CA LEU A 92 10.04 2.49 6.27
C LEU A 92 10.51 2.87 7.69
N ALA A 93 9.81 2.37 8.71
CA ALA A 93 10.15 2.54 10.12
C ALA A 93 10.23 1.19 10.84
N ARG A 94 10.93 1.15 11.97
CA ARG A 94 10.87 0.00 12.88
C ARG A 94 9.53 -0.02 13.64
N PRO A 95 9.08 -1.19 14.14
CA PRO A 95 7.87 -1.26 14.94
C PRO A 95 7.85 -0.26 16.11
N GLY A 96 6.77 0.50 16.23
CA GLY A 96 6.59 1.60 17.19
C GLY A 96 7.32 2.91 16.85
N GLU A 97 7.98 3.01 15.68
CA GLU A 97 8.73 4.19 15.27
C GLU A 97 8.12 4.95 14.08
N GLY A 98 6.92 4.57 13.59
CA GLY A 98 6.28 5.20 12.44
C GLY A 98 6.14 6.72 12.57
N ALA A 99 5.87 7.22 13.78
CA ALA A 99 5.77 8.65 14.06
C ALA A 99 7.03 9.45 13.70
N LYS A 100 8.23 8.84 13.72
CA LYS A 100 9.50 9.54 13.40
C LYS A 100 9.62 9.93 11.93
N LEU A 101 8.77 9.40 11.05
CA LEU A 101 8.76 9.74 9.63
C LEU A 101 7.72 10.81 9.29
N ALA A 102 6.69 10.99 10.12
CA ALA A 102 5.60 11.93 9.91
C ALA A 102 5.69 13.21 10.77
N LEU A 103 6.47 13.19 11.86
CA LEU A 103 6.60 14.28 12.84
C LEU A 103 8.05 14.73 12.99
#